data_AF-A0A4Y2UG15-F1
#
_entry.id   AF-A0A4Y2UG15-F1
#
_cell.length_a   1.000
_cell.length_b   1.000
_cell.length_c   1.000
_cell.angle_alpha   90.00
_cell.angle_beta   90.00
_cell.angle_gamma   90.00
#
_symmetry.space_group_name_H-M   'P 1'
#
loop_
_entity.id
_entity.type
_entity.pdbx_description
1 polymer ?
#
loop_
_entity_poly.entity_id
_entity_poly.type
_entity_poly.pdbx_seq_one_letter_code
_entity_poly.pdbx_strand_id
1 'polypeptide(L)'
;FGDDLKDWLPFWSQFYHIDKDYDIAPENKFQYLVQAIVVCSRAREVVETFPPTGENYAKAVDSLKARFGRGDRLVEVYVRELLKIIIFVQSNQRLSPTFLYDKLESYLRALETLGVTTDKCASILYSMVESCFDEEFLKAWNRSPASSSANDAKERLENLMLFLKDEVEAEERISLAMSGFGLTKGEVLKMPRKKKYSCCICEHQRQRLRVEGNSPSVAVPHRVSEGGRLVPHSRRPQNPIRTHHSTKSLLDYTILSFRTKELTMFIRARNLEEANGCQFGKIHCLHINKLVIYELISRTE
;
A
#
# COMPACT_ATOMS: atom_id res chain seq x y z
N PHE A 1 23.14 3.85 -18.00
CA PHE A 1 23.37 3.56 -16.57
C PHE A 1 24.22 4.65 -15.94
N GLY A 2 23.81 5.20 -14.78
CA GLY A 2 24.45 6.36 -14.14
C GLY A 2 24.66 6.18 -12.64
N ASP A 3 25.14 5.01 -12.23
CA ASP A 3 25.51 4.62 -10.84
C ASP A 3 24.38 4.23 -9.88
N ASP A 4 23.13 4.63 -10.11
CA ASP A 4 22.03 4.17 -9.24
C ASP A 4 21.76 2.68 -9.47
N LEU A 5 21.99 1.88 -8.43
CA LEU A 5 21.79 0.43 -8.45
C LEU A 5 20.33 0.04 -8.76
N LYS A 6 19.35 0.90 -8.49
CA LYS A 6 17.94 0.64 -8.85
C LYS A 6 17.72 0.61 -10.36
N ASP A 7 18.56 1.33 -11.10
CA ASP A 7 18.50 1.40 -12.56
C ASP A 7 19.31 0.28 -13.23
N TRP A 8 20.01 -0.55 -12.45
CA TRP A 8 20.83 -1.63 -12.99
C TRP A 8 19.99 -2.68 -13.72
N LEU A 9 18.88 -3.14 -13.12
CA LEU A 9 18.04 -4.17 -13.74
C LEU A 9 17.44 -3.71 -15.09
N PRO A 10 16.80 -2.51 -15.18
CA PRO A 10 16.36 -1.98 -16.47
C PRO A 10 17.49 -1.82 -17.48
N PHE A 11 18.63 -1.27 -17.05
CA PHE A 11 19.80 -1.08 -17.92
C PHE A 11 20.32 -2.41 -18.47
N TRP A 12 20.58 -3.37 -17.58
CA TRP A 12 21.20 -4.63 -17.97
C TRP A 12 20.24 -5.43 -18.85
N SER A 13 18.94 -5.41 -18.57
CA SER A 13 17.92 -6.04 -19.43
C SER A 13 17.98 -5.51 -20.86
N GLN A 14 18.07 -4.19 -21.04
CA GLN A 14 18.18 -3.58 -22.37
C GLN A 14 19.52 -3.90 -23.04
N PHE A 15 20.61 -3.79 -22.29
CA PHE A 15 21.97 -4.00 -22.82
C PHE A 15 22.29 -5.48 -23.08
N TYR A 16 21.61 -6.40 -22.40
CA TYR A 16 21.83 -7.85 -22.51
C TYR A 16 21.67 -8.35 -23.94
N HIS A 17 20.72 -7.79 -24.69
CA HIS A 17 20.53 -8.17 -26.09
C HIS A 17 21.74 -7.83 -26.96
N ILE A 18 22.35 -6.65 -26.75
CA ILE A 18 23.59 -6.25 -27.42
C ILE A 18 24.77 -7.13 -26.95
N ASP A 19 24.85 -7.42 -25.65
CA ASP A 19 25.90 -8.29 -25.08
C ASP A 19 25.87 -9.69 -25.71
N LYS A 20 24.68 -10.26 -25.92
CA LYS A 20 24.47 -11.60 -26.47
C LYS A 20 24.41 -11.70 -27.98
N ASP A 21 24.33 -10.59 -28.69
CA ASP A 21 24.28 -10.60 -30.15
C ASP A 21 25.63 -11.00 -30.76
N TYR A 22 25.70 -12.12 -31.47
CA TYR A 22 26.96 -12.60 -32.07
C TYR A 22 27.30 -11.89 -33.38
N ASP A 23 26.35 -11.18 -34.00
CA ASP A 23 26.55 -10.46 -35.27
C ASP A 23 27.27 -9.12 -35.06
N ILE A 24 27.29 -8.60 -33.83
CA ILE A 24 27.98 -7.37 -33.47
C ILE A 24 29.41 -7.68 -33.04
N ALA A 25 30.38 -7.11 -33.76
CA ALA A 25 31.79 -7.21 -33.39
C ALA A 25 32.04 -6.67 -31.96
N PRO A 26 32.90 -7.32 -31.15
CA PRO A 26 33.17 -6.90 -29.77
C PRO A 26 33.64 -5.44 -29.63
N GLU A 27 34.34 -4.90 -30.61
CA GLU A 27 34.75 -3.49 -30.68
C GLU A 27 33.53 -2.56 -30.72
N ASN A 28 32.53 -2.90 -31.54
CA ASN A 28 31.30 -2.14 -31.65
C ASN A 28 30.46 -2.28 -30.38
N LYS A 29 30.42 -3.47 -29.77
CA LYS A 29 29.79 -3.65 -28.45
C LYS A 29 30.42 -2.79 -27.38
N PHE A 30 31.75 -2.63 -27.40
CA PHE A 30 32.44 -1.74 -26.48
C PHE A 30 32.00 -0.30 -26.67
N GLN A 31 31.91 0.17 -27.91
CA GLN A 31 31.42 1.52 -28.19
C GLN A 31 29.98 1.72 -27.72
N TYR A 32 29.10 0.72 -27.92
CA TYR A 32 27.74 0.75 -27.39
C TYR A 32 27.71 0.76 -25.85
N LEU A 33 28.57 -0.03 -25.19
CA LEU A 33 28.68 -0.03 -23.72
C LEU A 33 29.04 1.35 -23.20
N VAL A 34 30.03 1.98 -23.83
CA VAL A 34 30.48 3.34 -23.52
C VAL A 34 29.30 4.32 -23.68
N GLN A 35 28.59 4.28 -24.80
CA GLN A 35 27.43 5.15 -25.05
C GLN A 35 26.24 4.90 -24.09
N ALA A 36 26.04 3.65 -23.66
CA ALA A 36 24.96 3.28 -22.75
C ALA A 36 25.22 3.69 -21.29
N ILE A 37 26.42 4.18 -20.97
CA ILE A 37 26.81 4.65 -19.64
C ILE A 37 26.87 6.17 -19.60
N VAL A 38 26.28 6.76 -18.56
CA VAL A 38 26.20 8.21 -18.37
C VAL A 38 27.61 8.78 -18.18
N VAL A 39 27.91 9.87 -18.88
CA VAL A 39 29.20 10.57 -18.76
C VAL A 39 29.39 11.13 -17.35
N CYS A 40 30.62 11.14 -16.84
CA CYS A 40 30.97 11.54 -15.47
C CYS A 40 30.40 10.66 -14.34
N SER A 41 29.89 9.47 -14.66
CA SER A 41 29.48 8.49 -13.65
C SER A 41 30.66 7.62 -13.21
N ARG A 42 30.57 7.02 -12.02
CA ARG A 42 31.53 6.04 -11.54
C ARG A 42 31.57 4.78 -12.42
N ALA A 43 30.43 4.38 -12.96
CA ALA A 43 30.32 3.30 -13.94
C ALA A 43 31.11 3.62 -15.22
N ARG A 44 31.11 4.90 -15.64
CA ARG A 44 31.89 5.36 -16.78
C ARG A 44 33.38 5.23 -16.52
N GLU A 45 33.84 5.71 -15.36
CA GLU A 45 35.24 5.57 -14.95
C GLU A 45 35.71 4.11 -14.99
N VAL A 46 34.86 3.17 -14.54
CA VAL A 46 35.18 1.73 -14.56
C VAL A 46 35.37 1.22 -15.98
N VAL A 47 34.48 1.56 -16.91
CA VAL A 47 34.58 1.10 -18.31
C VAL A 47 35.76 1.76 -19.03
N GLU A 48 36.04 3.02 -18.77
CA GLU A 48 37.14 3.76 -19.39
C GLU A 48 38.53 3.34 -18.89
N THR A 49 38.62 2.56 -17.79
CA THR A 49 39.89 1.94 -17.39
C THR A 49 40.41 0.91 -18.39
N PHE A 50 39.56 0.45 -19.30
CA PHE A 50 39.91 -0.51 -20.34
C PHE A 50 40.09 0.22 -21.68
N PRO A 51 41.15 -0.08 -22.45
CA PRO A 51 41.23 0.36 -23.84
C PRO A 51 40.02 -0.13 -24.64
N PRO A 52 39.39 0.71 -25.50
CA PRO A 52 38.19 0.37 -26.26
C PRO A 52 38.52 -0.55 -27.44
N THR A 53 38.97 -1.77 -27.14
CA THR A 53 39.30 -2.84 -28.09
C THR A 53 38.40 -4.04 -27.84
N GLY A 54 38.15 -4.86 -28.86
CA GLY A 54 37.27 -6.02 -28.73
C GLY A 54 37.76 -7.05 -27.71
N GLU A 55 39.08 -7.24 -27.59
CA GLU A 55 39.70 -8.12 -26.59
C GLU A 55 39.40 -7.71 -25.14
N ASN A 56 39.15 -6.43 -24.90
CA ASN A 56 38.88 -5.89 -23.57
C ASN A 56 37.39 -5.73 -23.25
N TYR A 57 36.50 -5.90 -24.24
CA TYR A 57 35.06 -5.79 -24.05
C TYR A 57 34.55 -6.69 -22.91
N ALA A 58 34.88 -7.99 -22.98
CA ALA A 58 34.45 -8.95 -21.96
C ALA A 58 34.93 -8.54 -20.56
N LYS A 59 36.18 -8.11 -20.44
CA LYS A 59 36.77 -7.66 -19.16
C LYS A 59 36.07 -6.42 -18.61
N ALA A 60 35.71 -5.47 -19.48
CA ALA A 60 34.99 -4.25 -19.10
C ALA A 60 33.58 -4.57 -18.59
N VAL A 61 32.85 -5.44 -19.30
CA VAL A 61 31.51 -5.90 -18.89
C VAL A 61 31.57 -6.66 -17.58
N ASP A 62 32.52 -7.58 -17.40
CA ASP A 62 32.68 -8.35 -16.18
C ASP A 62 33.02 -7.45 -14.98
N SER A 63 33.91 -6.47 -15.17
CA SER A 63 34.23 -5.46 -14.15
C SER A 63 33.01 -4.62 -13.76
N LEU A 64 32.19 -4.24 -14.75
CA LEU A 64 30.95 -3.50 -14.51
C LEU A 64 29.93 -4.34 -13.73
N LYS A 65 29.68 -5.59 -14.14
CA LYS A 65 28.79 -6.52 -13.44
C LYS A 65 29.28 -6.81 -12.01
N ALA A 66 30.57 -7.04 -11.82
CA ALA A 66 31.15 -7.31 -10.50
C ALA A 66 30.95 -6.14 -9.53
N ARG A 67 30.90 -4.90 -10.03
CA ARG A 67 30.72 -3.71 -9.19
C ARG A 67 29.26 -3.36 -8.93
N PHE A 68 28.42 -3.40 -9.96
CA PHE A 68 27.04 -2.87 -9.92
C PHE A 68 25.96 -3.94 -10.09
N GLY A 69 26.29 -5.05 -10.74
CA GLY A 69 25.33 -6.10 -11.08
C GLY A 69 25.29 -7.30 -10.15
N ARG A 70 25.84 -7.17 -8.93
CA ARG A 70 25.79 -8.29 -7.99
C ARG A 70 24.39 -8.45 -7.42
N GLY A 71 23.79 -9.63 -7.64
CA GLY A 71 22.42 -9.91 -7.22
C GLY A 71 22.18 -9.70 -5.73
N ASP A 72 23.13 -10.13 -4.89
CA ASP A 72 23.10 -9.95 -3.42
C ASP A 72 22.94 -8.47 -3.02
N ARG A 73 23.72 -7.58 -3.64
CA ARG A 73 23.63 -6.13 -3.39
C ARG A 73 22.34 -5.53 -3.89
N LEU A 74 21.87 -5.97 -5.06
CA LEU A 74 20.61 -5.47 -5.62
C LEU A 74 19.44 -5.86 -4.72
N VAL A 75 19.43 -7.08 -4.19
CA VAL A 75 18.43 -7.51 -3.19
C VAL A 75 18.47 -6.59 -1.97
N GLU A 76 19.65 -6.31 -1.42
CA GLU A 76 19.78 -5.38 -0.30
C GLU A 76 19.24 -3.98 -0.62
N VAL A 77 19.47 -3.46 -1.83
CA VAL A 77 18.96 -2.15 -2.25
C VAL A 77 17.44 -2.14 -2.24
N TYR A 78 16.78 -3.10 -2.90
CA TYR A 78 15.32 -3.15 -2.96
C TYR A 78 14.68 -3.40 -1.59
N VAL A 79 15.27 -4.25 -0.74
CA VAL A 79 14.81 -4.44 0.64
C VAL A 79 14.92 -3.14 1.44
N ARG A 80 16.02 -2.39 1.30
CA ARG A 80 16.17 -1.08 1.97
C ARG A 80 15.16 -0.05 1.45
N GLU A 81 14.82 -0.06 0.17
CA GLU A 81 13.77 0.81 -0.37
C GLU A 81 12.39 0.48 0.19
N LEU A 82 12.05 -0.81 0.37
CA LEU A 82 10.84 -1.22 1.08
C LEU A 82 10.83 -0.72 2.54
N LEU A 83 11.94 -0.88 3.26
CA LEU A 83 12.08 -0.38 4.63
C LEU A 83 11.94 1.15 4.72
N LYS A 84 12.42 1.89 3.72
CA LYS A 84 12.22 3.35 3.66
C LYS A 84 10.75 3.72 3.56
N ILE A 85 9.95 2.99 2.78
CA ILE A 85 8.50 3.20 2.70
C ILE A 85 7.85 2.97 4.07
N ILE A 86 8.21 1.87 4.75
CA ILE A 86 7.69 1.56 6.10
C ILE A 86 7.98 2.71 7.08
N ILE A 87 9.23 3.18 7.13
CA ILE A 87 9.63 4.30 8.02
C ILE A 87 8.87 5.58 7.67
N PHE A 88 8.69 5.85 6.37
CA PHE A 88 7.96 7.02 5.90
C PHE A 88 6.50 6.99 6.39
N VAL A 89 5.79 5.88 6.19
CA VAL A 89 4.40 5.71 6.63
C VAL A 89 4.29 5.77 8.16
N GLN A 90 5.20 5.13 8.89
CA GLN A 90 5.23 5.16 10.36
C GLN A 90 5.51 6.57 10.93
N SER A 91 6.11 7.46 10.15
CA SER A 91 6.29 8.86 10.54
C SER A 91 5.01 9.72 10.41
N ASN A 92 3.84 9.08 10.28
CA ASN A 92 2.53 9.69 10.03
C ASN A 92 2.45 10.48 8.73
N GLN A 93 3.31 10.18 7.76
CA GLN A 93 3.23 10.75 6.42
C GLN A 93 2.38 9.85 5.53
N ARG A 94 1.36 10.44 4.91
CA ARG A 94 0.48 9.72 3.98
C ARG A 94 1.10 9.69 2.59
N LEU A 95 1.22 8.51 2.03
CA LEU A 95 1.50 8.31 0.61
C LEU A 95 0.18 8.19 -0.13
N SER A 96 0.13 8.63 -1.40
CA SER A 96 -1.03 8.29 -2.22
C SER A 96 -1.08 6.78 -2.45
N PRO A 97 -2.28 6.16 -2.41
CA PRO A 97 -2.41 4.71 -2.65
C PRO A 97 -1.81 4.28 -3.99
N THR A 98 -1.98 5.07 -5.06
CA THR A 98 -1.36 4.81 -6.37
C THR A 98 0.17 4.75 -6.28
N PHE A 99 0.80 5.74 -5.65
CA PHE A 99 2.26 5.75 -5.51
C PHE A 99 2.77 4.58 -4.68
N LEU A 100 2.06 4.26 -3.59
CA LEU A 100 2.42 3.14 -2.73
C LEU A 100 2.34 1.82 -3.50
N TYR A 101 1.24 1.59 -4.22
CA TYR A 101 1.06 0.41 -5.05
C TYR A 101 2.17 0.26 -6.10
N ASP A 102 2.42 1.31 -6.90
CA ASP A 102 3.42 1.29 -7.96
C ASP A 102 4.82 0.96 -7.43
N LYS A 103 5.19 1.52 -6.27
CA LYS A 103 6.50 1.27 -5.66
C LYS A 103 6.62 -0.12 -5.06
N LEU A 104 5.62 -0.57 -4.30
CA LEU A 104 5.62 -1.90 -3.73
C LEU A 104 5.65 -2.97 -4.83
N GLU A 105 4.81 -2.81 -5.86
CA GLU A 105 4.76 -3.75 -6.98
C GLU A 105 6.08 -3.76 -7.76
N SER A 106 6.67 -2.58 -8.04
CA SER A 106 7.97 -2.48 -8.70
C SER A 106 9.09 -3.18 -7.93
N TYR A 107 9.15 -2.99 -6.60
CA TYR A 107 10.19 -3.61 -5.77
C TYR A 107 9.99 -5.11 -5.61
N LEU A 108 8.75 -5.59 -5.45
CA LEU A 108 8.44 -7.02 -5.39
C LEU A 108 8.83 -7.73 -6.69
N ARG A 109 8.48 -7.18 -7.86
CA ARG A 109 8.89 -7.74 -9.16
C ARG A 109 10.41 -7.73 -9.37
N ALA A 110 11.10 -6.68 -8.90
CA ALA A 110 12.56 -6.62 -8.97
C ALA A 110 13.22 -7.70 -8.09
N LEU A 111 12.70 -7.91 -6.88
CA LEU A 111 13.16 -8.97 -5.98
C LEU A 111 12.91 -10.37 -6.55
N GLU A 112 11.75 -10.59 -7.18
CA GLU A 112 11.44 -11.83 -7.88
C GLU A 112 12.42 -12.09 -9.03
N THR A 113 12.71 -11.06 -9.84
CA THR A 113 13.71 -11.13 -10.94
C THR A 113 15.10 -11.52 -10.45
N LEU A 114 15.45 -11.11 -9.23
CA LEU A 114 16.73 -11.43 -8.58
C LEU A 114 16.75 -12.82 -7.92
N GLY A 115 15.66 -13.59 -8.04
CA GLY A 115 15.56 -14.94 -7.48
C GLY A 115 15.22 -14.97 -5.99
N VAL A 116 14.76 -13.85 -5.41
CA VAL A 116 14.14 -13.86 -4.07
C VAL A 116 12.75 -14.44 -4.23
N THR A 117 12.68 -15.77 -4.30
CA THR A 117 11.42 -16.46 -4.48
C THR A 117 10.56 -16.27 -3.23
N THR A 118 9.30 -15.95 -3.47
CA THR A 118 8.28 -15.81 -2.43
C THR A 118 8.13 -17.09 -1.61
N ASP A 119 8.46 -18.28 -2.08
CA ASP A 119 8.17 -19.48 -1.30
C ASP A 119 9.00 -19.58 0.00
N LYS A 120 10.24 -19.05 0.02
CA LYS A 120 11.10 -19.00 1.22
C LYS A 120 10.99 -17.68 1.98
N CYS A 121 10.76 -16.58 1.24
CA CYS A 121 10.79 -15.23 1.80
C CYS A 121 9.40 -14.56 1.90
N ALA A 122 8.30 -15.20 1.47
CA ALA A 122 6.97 -14.60 1.44
C ALA A 122 6.53 -14.14 2.81
N SER A 123 6.80 -14.89 3.87
CA SER A 123 6.44 -14.48 5.22
C SER A 123 7.12 -13.15 5.62
N ILE A 124 8.38 -12.97 5.21
CA ILE A 124 9.15 -11.74 5.47
C ILE A 124 8.63 -10.60 4.59
N LEU A 125 8.48 -10.85 3.29
CA LEU A 125 7.99 -9.85 2.33
C LEU A 125 6.57 -9.42 2.65
N TYR A 126 5.68 -10.35 2.99
CA TYR A 126 4.34 -10.08 3.51
C TYR A 126 4.40 -9.17 4.73
N SER A 127 5.24 -9.50 5.71
CA SER A 127 5.35 -8.69 6.94
C SER A 127 5.84 -7.28 6.64
N MET A 128 6.76 -7.10 5.69
CA MET A 128 7.24 -5.79 5.25
C MET A 128 6.14 -5.00 4.53
N VAL A 129 5.45 -5.63 3.58
CA VAL A 129 4.37 -5.01 2.80
C VAL A 129 3.21 -4.64 3.71
N GLU A 130 2.77 -5.55 4.59
CA GLU A 130 1.73 -5.29 5.59
C GLU A 130 2.08 -4.09 6.49
N SER A 131 3.37 -3.90 6.82
CA SER A 131 3.84 -2.78 7.62
C SER A 131 3.86 -1.43 6.88
N CYS A 132 3.59 -1.41 5.57
CA CYS A 132 3.53 -0.18 4.77
C CYS A 132 2.15 0.50 4.82
N PHE A 133 1.17 -0.08 5.52
CA PHE A 133 -0.21 0.42 5.55
C PHE A 133 -0.59 0.98 6.92
N ASP A 134 -1.56 1.88 6.91
CA ASP A 134 -2.14 2.44 8.13
C ASP A 134 -3.21 1.52 8.74
N GLU A 135 -3.66 1.88 9.94
CA GLU A 135 -4.63 1.09 10.69
C GLU A 135 -5.99 0.97 9.96
N GLU A 136 -6.41 2.01 9.24
CA GLU A 136 -7.68 2.04 8.52
C GLU A 136 -7.66 1.04 7.36
N PHE A 137 -6.60 1.06 6.55
CA PHE A 137 -6.40 0.10 5.47
C PHE A 137 -6.29 -1.34 6.00
N LEU A 138 -5.50 -1.57 7.06
CA LEU A 138 -5.35 -2.91 7.64
C LEU A 138 -6.66 -3.45 8.22
N LYS A 139 -7.53 -2.61 8.77
CA LYS A 139 -8.87 -3.01 9.20
C LYS A 139 -9.75 -3.41 8.02
N ALA A 140 -9.67 -2.69 6.90
CA ALA A 140 -10.40 -3.04 5.68
C ALA A 140 -9.89 -4.37 5.10
N TRP A 141 -8.58 -4.53 4.99
CA TRP A 141 -7.92 -5.77 4.55
C TRP A 141 -8.33 -6.98 5.40
N ASN A 142 -8.28 -6.88 6.73
CA ASN A 142 -8.63 -8.01 7.61
C ASN A 142 -10.12 -8.38 7.60
N ARG A 143 -11.01 -7.48 7.12
CA ARG A 143 -12.43 -7.80 6.88
C ARG A 143 -12.67 -8.41 5.50
N SER A 144 -11.72 -8.28 4.59
CA SER A 144 -11.82 -8.85 3.24
C SER A 144 -11.78 -10.38 3.30
N PRO A 145 -12.65 -11.09 2.57
CA PRO A 145 -12.62 -12.55 2.50
C PRO A 145 -11.25 -13.08 2.01
N ALA A 146 -10.58 -12.31 1.13
CA ALA A 146 -9.28 -12.65 0.55
C ALA A 146 -8.14 -12.73 1.59
N SER A 147 -8.28 -12.03 2.73
CA SER A 147 -7.32 -12.11 3.85
C SER A 147 -7.42 -13.45 4.57
N SER A 148 -8.61 -14.06 4.64
CA SER A 148 -8.84 -15.30 5.39
C SER A 148 -8.73 -16.58 4.57
N SER A 149 -8.83 -16.47 3.24
CA SER A 149 -8.84 -17.63 2.32
C SER A 149 -7.46 -18.13 1.92
N ALA A 150 -6.41 -17.36 2.17
CA ALA A 150 -5.05 -17.71 1.75
C ALA A 150 -4.49 -18.89 2.55
N ASN A 151 -3.93 -19.87 1.85
CA ASN A 151 -3.39 -21.10 2.43
C ASN A 151 -1.94 -20.93 2.89
N ASP A 152 -1.19 -20.03 2.23
CA ASP A 152 0.19 -19.73 2.56
C ASP A 152 0.49 -18.22 2.51
N ALA A 153 1.70 -17.84 2.95
CA ALA A 153 2.11 -16.43 3.02
C ALA A 153 2.27 -15.77 1.65
N LYS A 154 2.55 -16.55 0.59
CA LYS A 154 2.71 -16.04 -0.77
C LYS A 154 1.35 -15.67 -1.33
N GLU A 155 0.38 -16.58 -1.27
CA GLU A 155 -1.00 -16.32 -1.66
C GLU A 155 -1.57 -15.12 -0.88
N ARG A 156 -1.24 -15.03 0.41
CA ARG A 156 -1.66 -13.90 1.25
C ARG A 156 -1.04 -12.57 0.82
N LEU A 157 0.23 -12.57 0.41
CA LEU A 157 0.91 -11.39 -0.13
C LEU A 157 0.33 -10.98 -1.49
N GLU A 158 0.10 -11.93 -2.39
CA GLU A 158 -0.53 -11.70 -3.69
C GLU A 158 -1.94 -11.11 -3.51
N ASN A 159 -2.76 -11.69 -2.64
CA ASN A 159 -4.09 -11.20 -2.33
C ASN A 159 -4.07 -9.79 -1.71
N LEU A 160 -3.07 -9.47 -0.87
CA LEU A 160 -2.90 -8.13 -0.31
C LEU A 160 -2.56 -7.09 -1.38
N MET A 161 -1.67 -7.43 -2.32
CA MET A 161 -1.34 -6.55 -3.44
C MET A 161 -2.53 -6.35 -4.38
N LEU A 162 -3.33 -7.39 -4.63
CA LEU A 162 -4.58 -7.28 -5.39
C LEU A 162 -5.61 -6.38 -4.69
N PHE A 163 -5.76 -6.54 -3.37
CA PHE A 163 -6.66 -5.67 -2.60
C PHE A 163 -6.22 -4.20 -2.64
N LEU A 164 -4.91 -3.92 -2.55
CA LEU A 164 -4.40 -2.56 -2.72
C LEU A 164 -4.70 -2.02 -4.11
N LYS A 165 -4.54 -2.84 -5.16
CA LYS A 165 -4.87 -2.46 -6.53
C LYS A 165 -6.34 -2.05 -6.66
N ASP A 166 -7.24 -2.86 -6.10
CA ASP A 166 -8.68 -2.57 -6.14
C ASP A 166 -9.02 -1.24 -5.43
N GLU A 167 -8.34 -0.95 -4.32
CA GLU A 167 -8.48 0.32 -3.59
C GLU A 167 -8.01 1.52 -4.44
N VAL A 168 -6.87 1.39 -5.14
CA VAL A 168 -6.37 2.41 -6.08
C VAL A 168 -7.38 2.68 -7.18
N GLU A 169 -7.89 1.62 -7.83
CA GLU A 169 -8.89 1.77 -8.89
C GLU A 169 -10.21 2.35 -8.36
N ALA A 170 -10.60 2.04 -7.12
CA ALA A 170 -11.78 2.62 -6.48
C ALA A 170 -11.60 4.13 -6.23
N GLU A 171 -10.43 4.55 -5.75
CA GLU A 171 -10.11 5.98 -5.56
C GLU A 171 -10.13 6.75 -6.88
N GLU A 172 -9.58 6.17 -7.96
CA GLU A 172 -9.63 6.76 -9.31
C GLU A 172 -11.07 6.90 -9.82
N ARG A 173 -11.92 5.89 -9.62
CA ARG A 173 -13.35 5.95 -9.99
C ARG A 173 -14.09 7.03 -9.20
N ILE A 174 -13.84 7.13 -7.89
CA ILE A 174 -14.43 8.16 -7.04
C ILE A 174 -13.96 9.54 -7.51
N SER A 175 -12.66 9.72 -7.76
CA SER A 175 -12.09 10.95 -8.29
C SER A 175 -12.77 11.38 -9.60
N LEU A 176 -12.92 10.44 -10.54
CA LEU A 176 -13.60 10.67 -11.81
C LEU A 176 -15.08 11.07 -11.62
N ALA A 177 -15.81 10.40 -10.73
CA ALA A 177 -17.20 10.73 -10.42
C ALA A 177 -17.33 12.13 -9.79
N MET A 178 -16.36 12.52 -8.98
CA MET A 178 -16.32 13.83 -8.32
C MET A 178 -15.87 14.96 -9.26
N SER A 179 -15.02 14.67 -10.26
CA SER A 179 -14.54 15.65 -11.24
C SER A 179 -15.44 15.81 -12.46
N GLY A 180 -16.22 14.78 -12.82
CA GLY A 180 -16.99 14.70 -14.07
C GLY A 180 -18.06 15.77 -14.27
N PHE A 181 -18.43 16.50 -13.22
CA PHE A 181 -19.43 17.58 -13.28
C PHE A 181 -18.86 18.98 -13.01
N GLY A 182 -17.54 19.15 -12.92
CA GLY A 182 -16.91 20.48 -12.76
C GLY A 182 -17.21 21.19 -11.43
N LEU A 183 -17.75 20.50 -10.43
CA LEU A 183 -18.04 21.07 -9.10
C LEU A 183 -16.80 21.11 -8.22
N THR A 184 -15.70 21.70 -8.70
CA THR A 184 -14.61 22.07 -7.80
C THR A 184 -14.97 23.38 -7.12
N LYS A 185 -15.13 23.30 -5.80
CA LYS A 185 -15.37 24.38 -4.80
C LYS A 185 -15.58 25.79 -5.36
N GLY A 186 -16.83 26.23 -5.43
CA GLY A 186 -17.16 27.68 -5.34
C GLY A 186 -18.19 28.22 -6.33
N GLU A 187 -18.52 27.51 -7.41
CA GLU A 187 -19.54 28.01 -8.33
C GLU A 187 -20.92 27.46 -7.96
N VAL A 188 -21.69 28.29 -7.25
CA VAL A 188 -23.14 28.12 -7.16
C VAL A 188 -23.68 28.19 -8.59
N LEU A 189 -23.97 27.04 -9.19
CA LEU A 189 -24.78 26.97 -10.39
C LEU A 189 -26.11 27.67 -10.09
N LYS A 190 -26.25 28.92 -10.53
CA LYS A 190 -27.53 29.63 -10.52
C LYS A 190 -28.45 28.88 -11.46
N MET A 191 -29.24 27.98 -10.91
CA MET A 191 -30.38 27.39 -11.60
C MET A 191 -31.22 28.53 -12.20
N PRO A 192 -31.52 28.52 -13.51
CA PRO A 192 -32.40 29.52 -14.09
C PRO A 192 -33.75 29.43 -13.39
N ARG A 193 -34.13 30.54 -12.73
CA ARG A 193 -35.45 30.67 -12.09
C ARG A 193 -36.51 30.32 -13.12
N LYS A 194 -37.34 29.30 -12.84
CA LYS A 194 -38.50 28.94 -13.66
C LYS A 194 -39.32 30.21 -13.92
N LYS A 195 -39.37 30.68 -15.17
CA LYS A 195 -40.34 31.71 -15.58
C LYS A 195 -41.72 31.13 -15.32
N LYS A 196 -42.44 31.75 -14.39
CA LYS A 196 -43.82 31.40 -14.06
C LYS A 196 -44.67 31.89 -15.23
N TYR A 197 -45.01 31.01 -16.16
CA TYR A 197 -46.01 31.31 -17.16
C TYR A 197 -47.37 31.36 -16.45
N SER A 198 -47.98 32.55 -16.39
CA SER A 198 -49.35 32.72 -15.91
C SER A 198 -50.30 32.14 -16.94
N CYS A 199 -50.98 31.05 -16.62
CA CYS A 199 -52.13 30.59 -17.39
C CYS A 199 -53.29 31.58 -17.18
N CYS A 200 -53.74 32.21 -18.26
CA CYS A 200 -54.79 33.24 -18.29
C CYS A 200 -56.19 32.70 -17.89
N ILE A 201 -56.30 31.41 -17.56
CA ILE A 201 -57.58 30.76 -17.27
C ILE A 201 -57.90 30.77 -15.76
N CYS A 202 -56.94 31.14 -14.89
CA CYS A 202 -57.14 31.08 -13.43
C CYS A 202 -57.61 32.40 -12.78
N GLU A 203 -57.65 33.53 -13.51
CA GLU A 203 -57.95 34.85 -12.93
C GLU A 203 -59.44 35.20 -12.90
N HIS A 204 -60.30 34.47 -13.62
CA HIS A 204 -61.73 34.82 -13.71
C HIS A 204 -62.61 34.28 -12.57
N GLN A 205 -62.10 33.39 -11.71
CA GLN A 205 -62.91 32.74 -10.65
C GLN A 205 -62.70 33.32 -9.24
N ARG A 206 -61.82 34.31 -9.08
CA ARG A 206 -61.50 34.90 -7.76
C ARG A 206 -62.28 36.16 -7.37
N GLN A 207 -63.11 36.72 -8.26
CA GLN A 207 -63.85 37.96 -7.98
C GLN A 207 -65.33 37.78 -7.55
N ARG A 208 -65.81 36.55 -7.28
CA ARG A 208 -67.23 36.33 -6.93
C ARG A 208 -67.55 35.99 -5.47
N LEU A 209 -66.59 36.00 -4.55
CA LEU A 209 -66.88 35.74 -3.13
C LEU A 209 -66.11 36.70 -2.23
N ARG A 210 -66.58 37.95 -2.12
CA ARG A 210 -66.14 38.87 -1.05
C ARG A 210 -67.16 39.96 -0.72
N VAL A 211 -68.39 39.57 -0.38
CA VAL A 211 -69.39 40.35 0.38
C VAL A 211 -70.30 39.25 0.96
N GLU A 212 -70.50 38.94 2.24
CA GLU A 212 -70.48 39.60 3.57
C GLU A 212 -69.89 38.56 4.56
N GLY A 213 -69.45 38.79 5.80
CA GLY A 213 -69.83 39.72 6.85
C GLY A 213 -70.08 38.92 8.15
N ASN A 214 -69.41 39.32 9.23
CA ASN A 214 -69.68 39.06 10.64
C ASN A 214 -69.35 37.72 11.35
N SER A 215 -68.69 37.89 12.51
CA SER A 215 -68.25 36.97 13.56
C SER A 215 -69.41 36.54 14.51
N PRO A 216 -69.23 35.96 15.73
CA PRO A 216 -68.08 35.28 16.39
C PRO A 216 -68.43 33.99 17.22
N SER A 217 -67.37 33.32 17.74
CA SER A 217 -67.25 32.58 19.03
C SER A 217 -68.02 31.25 19.30
N VAL A 218 -67.32 30.27 19.90
CA VAL A 218 -67.66 29.52 21.15
C VAL A 218 -66.70 28.32 21.36
N ALA A 219 -66.45 27.98 22.63
CA ALA A 219 -65.42 27.12 23.22
C ALA A 219 -65.82 25.64 23.48
N VAL A 220 -64.84 24.70 23.41
CA VAL A 220 -64.46 23.56 24.34
C VAL A 220 -65.53 22.46 24.66
N PRO A 221 -65.29 21.20 25.19
CA PRO A 221 -64.09 20.32 25.43
C PRO A 221 -64.19 18.81 24.98
N HIS A 222 -63.05 18.09 25.15
CA HIS A 222 -62.77 16.67 25.52
C HIS A 222 -63.82 15.52 25.46
N ARG A 223 -63.34 14.32 25.04
CA ARG A 223 -63.61 13.03 25.73
C ARG A 223 -62.53 11.94 25.46
N VAL A 224 -62.29 11.10 26.46
CA VAL A 224 -61.35 9.95 26.60
C VAL A 224 -62.12 8.61 26.43
N SER A 225 -61.43 7.53 26.01
CA SER A 225 -61.55 6.11 26.47
C SER A 225 -60.71 5.20 25.54
N GLU A 226 -59.65 4.51 25.98
CA GLU A 226 -59.53 3.26 26.78
C GLU A 226 -59.81 1.94 26.04
N GLY A 227 -58.85 0.99 26.15
CA GLY A 227 -59.14 -0.44 26.30
C GLY A 227 -58.48 -1.42 25.30
N GLY A 228 -57.71 -2.40 25.81
CA GLY A 228 -57.60 -3.73 25.19
C GLY A 228 -56.19 -4.34 25.05
N ARG A 229 -55.82 -5.21 25.99
CA ARG A 229 -54.60 -6.04 26.07
C ARG A 229 -54.85 -7.42 25.40
N LEU A 230 -53.81 -8.14 24.95
CA LEU A 230 -53.53 -9.58 25.19
C LEU A 230 -52.32 -10.11 24.36
N VAL A 231 -51.53 -11.00 24.98
CA VAL A 231 -50.40 -11.81 24.45
C VAL A 231 -50.70 -13.28 24.81
N PRO A 232 -50.15 -14.31 24.13
CA PRO A 232 -49.32 -15.28 24.87
C PRO A 232 -48.17 -16.00 24.10
N HIS A 233 -47.07 -16.21 24.85
CA HIS A 233 -46.14 -17.36 25.02
C HIS A 233 -45.50 -18.22 23.89
N SER A 234 -44.15 -18.16 23.87
CA SER A 234 -43.11 -19.21 24.15
C SER A 234 -43.14 -20.63 23.54
N ARG A 235 -41.99 -21.06 22.96
CA ARG A 235 -41.27 -22.34 23.25
C ARG A 235 -39.82 -22.37 22.66
N ARG A 236 -38.89 -22.93 23.44
CA ARG A 236 -37.48 -23.39 23.18
C ARG A 236 -37.47 -24.95 23.28
N PRO A 237 -36.35 -25.73 23.28
CA PRO A 237 -35.00 -25.66 22.63
C PRO A 237 -34.54 -27.03 22.01
N GLN A 238 -33.30 -27.15 21.49
CA GLN A 238 -32.41 -28.32 21.63
C GLN A 238 -30.93 -28.01 21.25
N ASN A 239 -30.00 -28.64 21.97
CA ASN A 239 -28.51 -28.61 21.94
C ASN A 239 -28.00 -30.04 21.59
N PRO A 240 -26.70 -30.44 21.63
CA PRO A 240 -25.38 -29.79 21.35
C PRO A 240 -24.42 -30.71 20.54
N ILE A 241 -23.24 -30.25 20.05
CA ILE A 241 -22.08 -31.16 19.79
C ILE A 241 -20.74 -30.52 20.21
N ARG A 242 -19.97 -31.33 20.96
CA ARG A 242 -18.58 -31.22 21.44
C ARG A 242 -17.55 -30.74 20.40
N THR A 243 -16.52 -30.02 20.87
CA THR A 243 -15.21 -29.97 20.21
C THR A 243 -14.09 -30.39 21.16
N HIS A 244 -13.19 -31.19 20.61
CA HIS A 244 -12.01 -31.77 21.23
C HIS A 244 -10.89 -30.73 21.44
N HIS A 245 -10.21 -30.81 22.58
CA HIS A 245 -8.88 -30.23 22.78
C HIS A 245 -7.84 -30.97 21.92
N SER A 246 -7.04 -30.24 21.14
CA SER A 246 -5.80 -30.77 20.53
C SER A 246 -4.77 -29.65 20.36
N THR A 247 -3.73 -29.69 21.21
CA THR A 247 -2.31 -29.33 20.99
C THR A 247 -1.86 -28.14 20.11
N LYS A 248 -2.71 -27.16 19.81
CA LYS A 248 -2.32 -25.94 19.07
C LYS A 248 -1.61 -24.87 19.91
N SER A 249 -1.57 -25.02 21.24
CA SER A 249 -1.17 -23.92 22.14
C SER A 249 0.33 -23.72 22.33
N LEU A 250 1.22 -24.63 21.95
CA LEU A 250 2.65 -24.47 22.29
C LEU A 250 3.46 -23.68 21.25
N LEU A 251 3.11 -23.75 19.97
CA LEU A 251 3.73 -22.93 18.91
C LEU A 251 3.20 -21.49 18.92
N ASP A 252 1.90 -21.30 19.16
CA ASP A 252 1.29 -19.97 19.29
C ASP A 252 1.86 -19.21 20.49
N TYR A 253 2.09 -19.87 21.64
CA TYR A 253 2.72 -19.22 22.79
C TYR A 253 4.19 -18.86 22.56
N THR A 254 4.92 -19.61 21.73
CA THR A 254 6.34 -19.33 21.45
C THR A 254 6.47 -18.16 20.47
N ILE A 255 5.60 -18.07 19.45
CA ILE A 255 5.55 -16.97 18.48
C ILE A 255 4.97 -15.69 19.12
N LEU A 256 3.94 -15.79 19.98
CA LEU A 256 3.47 -14.65 20.77
C LEU A 256 4.52 -14.18 21.78
N SER A 257 5.27 -15.09 22.41
CA SER A 257 6.35 -14.77 23.34
C SER A 257 7.51 -14.04 22.64
N PHE A 258 7.80 -14.40 21.39
CA PHE A 258 8.81 -13.70 20.57
C PHE A 258 8.32 -12.29 20.15
N ARG A 259 7.07 -12.18 19.64
CA ARG A 259 6.43 -10.90 19.28
C ARG A 259 6.28 -9.96 20.47
N THR A 260 5.96 -10.47 21.66
CA THR A 260 5.79 -9.63 22.86
C THR A 260 7.11 -9.21 23.48
N LYS A 261 8.17 -10.04 23.48
CA LYS A 261 9.49 -9.65 24.01
C LYS A 261 10.22 -8.65 23.12
N GLU A 262 10.12 -8.78 21.79
CA GLU A 262 10.71 -7.79 20.87
C GLU A 262 9.94 -6.46 20.87
N LEU A 263 8.60 -6.48 20.84
CA LEU A 263 7.83 -5.24 20.96
C LEU A 263 7.99 -4.60 22.34
N THR A 264 8.03 -5.36 23.44
CA THR A 264 8.25 -4.75 24.77
C THR A 264 9.66 -4.22 24.92
N MET A 265 10.69 -4.83 24.33
CA MET A 265 12.03 -4.21 24.30
C MET A 265 12.05 -2.93 23.44
N PHE A 266 11.37 -2.91 22.28
CA PHE A 266 11.24 -1.72 21.43
C PHE A 266 10.47 -0.58 22.13
N ILE A 267 9.35 -0.90 22.78
CA ILE A 267 8.52 0.06 23.52
C ILE A 267 9.24 0.54 24.79
N ARG A 268 9.97 -0.33 25.49
CA ARG A 268 10.72 0.04 26.69
C ARG A 268 11.97 0.86 26.35
N ALA A 269 12.61 0.61 25.20
CA ALA A 269 13.68 1.45 24.67
C ALA A 269 13.17 2.85 24.26
N ARG A 270 12.00 2.93 23.61
CA ARG A 270 11.35 4.19 23.24
C ARG A 270 10.89 5.01 24.46
N ASN A 271 10.34 4.35 25.49
CA ASN A 271 9.94 5.01 26.74
C ASN A 271 11.16 5.47 27.58
N LEU A 272 12.33 4.83 27.43
CA LEU A 272 13.60 5.28 28.02
C LEU A 272 14.22 6.47 27.27
N GLU A 273 13.95 6.62 25.96
CA GLU A 273 14.31 7.80 25.15
C GLU A 273 13.50 9.05 25.54
N GLU A 274 12.20 8.90 25.78
CA GLU A 274 11.34 10.02 26.23
C GLU A 274 11.66 10.48 27.66
N ALA A 275 12.18 9.59 28.51
CA ALA A 275 12.50 9.91 29.91
C ALA A 275 13.85 10.63 30.12
N ASN A 276 14.82 10.48 29.20
CA ASN A 276 16.22 10.88 29.48
C ASN A 276 16.86 11.82 28.45
N GLY A 277 16.11 12.41 27.53
CA GLY A 277 16.49 13.61 26.77
C GLY A 277 17.98 13.73 26.40
N CYS A 278 18.59 12.72 25.78
CA CYS A 278 20.02 12.75 25.47
C CYS A 278 20.33 12.10 24.13
N GLN A 279 21.17 12.79 23.33
CA GLN A 279 21.54 12.53 21.93
C GLN A 279 22.32 11.22 21.66
N PHE A 280 22.18 10.19 22.49
CA PHE A 280 22.88 8.91 22.31
C PHE A 280 22.20 7.95 21.30
N GLY A 281 21.02 8.29 20.76
CA GLY A 281 20.12 7.38 20.04
C GLY A 281 20.51 6.97 18.61
N LYS A 282 21.46 7.63 17.92
CA LYS A 282 21.76 7.26 16.52
C LYS A 282 22.63 6.01 16.37
N ILE A 283 23.52 5.73 17.32
CA ILE A 283 24.49 4.62 17.19
C ILE A 283 23.87 3.28 17.65
N HIS A 284 22.95 3.31 18.61
CA HIS A 284 22.37 2.09 19.20
C HIS A 284 21.26 1.48 18.34
N CYS A 285 20.41 2.29 17.71
CA CYS A 285 19.38 1.80 16.77
C CYS A 285 19.99 1.16 15.50
N LEU A 286 21.15 1.65 15.04
CA LEU A 286 21.89 1.00 13.95
C LEU A 286 22.51 -0.33 14.39
N HIS A 287 22.97 -0.44 15.64
CA HIS A 287 23.55 -1.68 16.18
C HIS A 287 22.51 -2.78 16.40
N ILE A 288 21.32 -2.43 16.90
CA ILE A 288 20.22 -3.39 17.10
C ILE A 288 19.71 -3.91 15.74
N ASN A 289 19.56 -3.04 14.74
CA ASN A 289 19.17 -3.47 13.39
C ASN A 289 20.23 -4.37 12.74
N LYS A 290 21.53 -4.12 12.99
CA LYS A 290 22.60 -4.96 12.44
C LYS A 290 22.64 -6.34 13.10
N LEU A 291 22.37 -6.44 14.40
CA LEU A 291 22.33 -7.72 15.15
C LEU A 291 21.09 -8.55 14.80
N VAL A 292 19.91 -7.93 14.66
CA VAL A 292 18.69 -8.64 14.26
C VAL A 292 18.81 -9.17 12.82
N ILE A 293 19.38 -8.39 11.91
CA ILE A 293 19.60 -8.84 10.52
C ILE A 293 20.67 -9.93 10.45
N TYR A 294 21.80 -9.83 11.18
CA TYR A 294 22.82 -10.87 11.21
C TYR A 294 22.29 -12.19 11.81
N GLU A 295 21.52 -12.12 12.89
CA GLU A 295 20.99 -13.32 13.54
C GLU A 295 19.83 -13.97 12.76
N LEU A 296 19.11 -13.19 11.95
CA LEU A 296 18.15 -13.72 10.98
C LEU A 296 18.83 -14.38 9.77
N ILE A 297 19.97 -13.85 9.30
CA ILE A 297 20.72 -14.42 8.18
C ILE A 297 21.49 -15.69 8.61
N SER A 298 22.09 -15.71 9.79
CA SER A 298 22.86 -16.88 10.29
C SER A 298 22.00 -18.07 10.75
N ARG A 299 20.67 -17.93 10.84
CA ARG A 299 19.75 -19.03 11.17
C ARG A 299 19.03 -19.62 9.95
N THR A 300 19.30 -19.08 8.76
CA THR A 300 18.77 -19.56 7.47
C THR A 300 19.78 -20.37 6.64
N GLU A 301 21.01 -20.53 7.14
CA GLU A 301 22.00 -21.53 6.68
C GLU A 301 21.90 -22.80 7.54
#